data_AF-G5AVD1-F1
#
_entry.id   AF-G5AVD1-F1
#
_cell.length_a   1.000
_cell.length_b   1.000
_cell.length_c   1.000
_cell.angle_alpha   90.00
_cell.angle_beta   90.00
_cell.angle_gamma   90.00
#
_symmetry.space_group_name_H-M   'P 1'
#
loop_
_entity.id
_entity.type
_entity.pdbx_description
1 polymer ?
#
loop_
_entity_poly.entity_id
_entity_poly.type
_entity_poly.pdbx_seq_one_letter_code
_entity_poly.pdbx_strand_id
1 'polypeptide(L)'
;MNDYQLDEDSVTKEKYFRRYAPRKGDKIYKEYKRFYYYSDAYKPLKFACENIIEEYEDEIFSLIAQEAHNFADKMCSGKSDLCRASANHTEF
;
A
#
# COMPACT_ATOMS: atom_id res chain seq x y z
N MET A 1 2.33 -16.95 17.13
CA MET A 1 0.98 -17.54 17.19
C MET A 1 0.02 -16.40 17.52
N ASN A 2 -0.48 -15.70 16.49
CA ASN A 2 -1.20 -14.41 16.64
C ASN A 2 -2.72 -14.55 16.41
N ASP A 3 -3.21 -15.78 16.53
CA ASP A 3 -4.58 -16.13 16.15
C ASP A 3 -5.60 -15.75 17.22
N TYR A 4 -5.17 -15.65 18.48
CA TYR A 4 -6.00 -15.41 19.65
C TYR A 4 -5.53 -14.18 20.42
N GLN A 5 -6.47 -13.42 20.96
CA GLN A 5 -6.23 -12.28 21.84
C GLN A 5 -7.14 -12.37 23.07
N LEU A 6 -6.62 -11.96 24.23
CA LEU A 6 -7.41 -11.84 25.46
C LEU A 6 -8.36 -10.65 25.32
N ASP A 7 -9.64 -10.88 25.55
CA ASP A 7 -10.70 -9.90 25.50
C ASP A 7 -11.48 -9.92 26.82
N GLU A 8 -12.22 -8.84 27.10
CA GLU A 8 -13.01 -8.70 28.32
C GLU A 8 -14.43 -8.26 27.96
N ASP A 9 -15.42 -9.00 28.46
CA ASP A 9 -16.82 -8.62 28.28
C ASP A 9 -17.10 -7.29 29.01
N SER A 10 -17.59 -6.29 28.26
CA SER A 10 -17.84 -4.95 28.80
C SER A 10 -18.86 -4.92 29.94
N VAL A 11 -19.77 -5.91 29.98
CA VAL A 11 -20.87 -6.01 30.94
C VAL A 11 -20.48 -6.91 32.11
N THR A 12 -19.99 -8.12 31.84
CA THR A 12 -19.72 -9.11 32.90
C THR A 12 -18.32 -9.02 33.47
N LYS A 13 -17.41 -8.26 32.82
CA LYS A 13 -15.98 -8.19 33.15
C LYS A 13 -15.27 -9.55 33.09
N GLU A 14 -15.88 -10.51 32.43
CA GLU A 14 -15.32 -11.84 32.25
C GLU A 14 -14.26 -11.82 31.14
N LYS A 15 -13.12 -12.46 31.40
CA LYS A 15 -12.01 -12.54 30.47
C LYS A 15 -12.09 -13.81 29.64
N TYR A 16 -11.97 -13.68 28.32
CA TYR A 16 -12.00 -14.81 27.41
C TYR A 16 -11.03 -14.62 26.26
N PHE A 17 -10.54 -15.72 25.69
CA PHE A 17 -9.68 -15.68 24.51
C PHE A 17 -10.53 -15.73 23.25
N ARG A 18 -10.50 -14.67 22.46
CA ARG A 18 -11.19 -14.61 21.17
C ARG A 18 -10.21 -14.92 20.04
N ARG A 19 -10.60 -15.81 19.13
CA ARG A 19 -9.87 -16.03 17.87
C ARG A 19 -10.27 -14.95 16.88
N TYR A 20 -9.28 -14.33 16.25
CA TYR A 20 -9.52 -13.29 15.27
C TYR A 20 -8.96 -13.64 13.87
N ALA A 21 -8.10 -14.67 13.76
CA ALA A 21 -7.75 -15.24 12.46
C ALA A 21 -8.93 -16.09 11.91
N PRO A 22 -9.24 -16.05 10.60
CA PRO A 22 -10.26 -16.92 9.98
C PRO A 22 -9.75 -18.36 9.80
N ARG A 23 -10.63 -19.38 9.72
CA ARG A 23 -10.26 -20.74 9.25
C ARG A 23 -10.63 -20.89 7.77
N LYS A 24 -10.06 -21.92 7.12
CA LYS A 24 -10.40 -22.27 5.73
C LYS A 24 -11.90 -22.61 5.65
N GLY A 25 -12.67 -21.77 4.98
CA GLY A 25 -14.13 -21.93 4.81
C GLY A 25 -14.99 -21.02 5.68
N ASP A 26 -14.40 -20.28 6.63
CA ASP A 26 -15.16 -19.34 7.46
C ASP A 26 -15.47 -18.05 6.69
N LYS A 27 -16.67 -17.50 6.91
CA LYS A 27 -17.01 -16.16 6.43
C LYS A 27 -16.16 -15.14 7.19
N ILE A 28 -15.32 -14.38 6.48
CA ILE A 28 -14.52 -13.30 7.09
C ILE A 28 -15.49 -12.21 7.57
N TYR A 29 -15.77 -12.16 8.87
CA TYR A 29 -16.60 -11.10 9.45
C TYR A 29 -15.94 -9.73 9.21
N LYS A 30 -16.75 -8.69 8.98
CA LYS A 30 -16.26 -7.33 8.70
C LYS A 30 -15.33 -6.78 9.79
N GLU A 31 -15.55 -7.22 11.01
CA GLU A 31 -14.76 -6.89 12.20
C GLU A 31 -13.32 -7.40 12.09
N TYR A 32 -13.11 -8.57 11.47
CA TYR A 32 -11.79 -9.16 11.23
C TYR A 32 -11.01 -8.50 10.08
N LYS A 33 -11.64 -7.64 9.28
CA LYS A 33 -10.94 -6.80 8.30
C LYS A 33 -10.26 -5.59 8.93
N ARG A 34 -10.66 -5.22 10.16
CA ARG A 34 -10.11 -4.07 10.88
C ARG A 34 -8.80 -4.40 11.57
N PHE A 35 -8.65 -5.66 11.99
CA PHE A 35 -7.40 -6.22 12.42
C PHE A 35 -6.61 -6.58 11.17
N TYR A 36 -5.74 -5.67 10.73
CA TYR A 36 -4.68 -6.02 9.81
C TYR A 36 -3.85 -7.09 10.51
N TYR A 37 -4.12 -8.35 10.20
CA TYR A 37 -3.12 -9.38 10.28
C TYR A 37 -2.01 -8.94 9.35
N TYR A 38 -1.07 -8.15 9.87
CA TYR A 38 0.30 -8.19 9.42
C TYR A 38 0.78 -9.61 9.69
N SER A 39 0.29 -10.56 8.90
CA SER A 39 0.84 -11.89 8.84
C SER A 39 2.32 -11.69 8.55
N ASP A 40 3.19 -12.46 9.20
CA ASP A 40 4.61 -12.41 8.90
C ASP A 40 4.89 -12.64 7.40
N ALA A 41 3.92 -13.09 6.61
CA ALA A 41 3.99 -13.14 5.15
C ALA A 41 4.15 -11.76 4.46
N TYR A 42 3.74 -10.65 5.09
CA TYR A 42 4.02 -9.31 4.54
C TYR A 42 5.51 -8.95 4.66
N LYS A 43 6.24 -9.50 5.62
CA LYS A 43 7.66 -9.20 5.79
C LYS A 43 8.50 -9.68 4.59
N PRO A 44 8.44 -10.95 4.15
CA PRO A 44 9.11 -11.39 2.92
C PRO A 44 8.68 -10.59 1.69
N LEU A 45 7.38 -10.27 1.57
CA LEU A 45 6.90 -9.48 0.43
C LEU A 45 7.45 -8.05 0.45
N LYS A 46 7.50 -7.43 1.62
CA LYS A 46 8.10 -6.10 1.81
C LYS A 46 9.58 -6.13 1.39
N PHE A 47 10.38 -7.06 1.91
CA PHE A 47 11.78 -7.17 1.56
C PHE A 47 11.99 -7.48 0.08
N ALA A 48 11.14 -8.34 -0.51
CA ALA A 48 11.20 -8.62 -1.95
C ALA A 48 10.90 -7.36 -2.77
N CYS A 49 9.86 -6.59 -2.43
CA CYS A 49 9.55 -5.33 -3.11
C CYS A 49 10.65 -4.28 -2.94
N GLU A 50 11.20 -4.15 -1.72
CA GLU A 50 12.31 -3.22 -1.45
C GLU A 50 13.54 -3.58 -2.28
N ASN A 51 13.92 -4.86 -2.34
CA ASN A 51 15.04 -5.32 -3.16
C ASN A 51 14.79 -5.12 -4.66
N ILE A 52 13.58 -5.39 -5.16
CA ILE A 52 13.23 -5.17 -6.57
C ILE A 52 13.36 -3.69 -6.92
N ILE A 53 12.90 -2.79 -6.05
CA ILE A 53 13.01 -1.35 -6.29
C ILE A 53 14.48 -0.93 -6.25
N GLU A 54 15.26 -1.39 -5.28
CA GLU A 54 16.68 -1.03 -5.15
C GLU A 54 17.53 -1.52 -6.34
N GLU A 55 17.27 -2.72 -6.85
CA GLU A 55 18.03 -3.31 -7.95
C GLU A 55 17.60 -2.77 -9.32
N TYR A 56 16.30 -2.49 -9.50
CA TYR A 56 15.71 -2.16 -10.80
C TYR A 56 15.13 -0.73 -10.87
N GLU A 57 15.55 0.19 -10.00
CA GLU A 57 15.03 1.56 -9.92
C GLU A 57 15.00 2.25 -11.30
N ASP A 58 16.17 2.32 -11.94
CA ASP A 58 16.34 3.02 -13.23
C ASP A 58 15.58 2.34 -14.38
N GLU A 59 15.53 1.01 -14.40
CA GLU A 59 14.79 0.25 -15.41
C GLU A 59 13.28 0.43 -15.25
N ILE A 60 12.78 0.40 -14.01
CA ILE A 60 11.38 0.69 -13.69
C ILE A 60 11.03 2.11 -14.13
N PHE A 61 11.87 3.09 -13.84
CA PHE A 61 11.64 4.48 -14.30
C PHE A 61 11.68 4.61 -15.81
N SER A 62 12.62 3.93 -16.48
CA SER A 62 12.71 3.92 -17.94
C SER A 62 11.45 3.32 -18.58
N LEU A 63 10.95 2.19 -18.05
CA LEU A 63 9.70 1.58 -18.51
C LEU A 63 8.50 2.51 -18.29
N ILE A 64 8.38 3.12 -17.11
CA ILE A 64 7.31 4.08 -16.81
C ILE A 64 7.37 5.28 -17.75
N ALA A 65 8.57 5.81 -18.03
CA ALA A 65 8.77 6.94 -18.93
C ALA A 65 8.50 6.58 -20.41
N GLN A 66 8.79 5.34 -20.81
CA GLN A 66 8.48 4.83 -22.16
C GLN A 66 6.98 4.62 -22.35
N GLU A 67 6.30 4.01 -21.37
CA GLU A 67 4.87 3.69 -21.47
C GLU A 67 3.99 4.94 -21.34
N ALA A 68 4.42 5.91 -20.53
CA ALA A 68 3.80 7.21 -20.47
C ALA A 68 4.64 8.23 -21.24
N HIS A 69 4.43 8.28 -22.56
CA HIS A 69 4.68 9.52 -23.32
C HIS A 69 4.07 10.67 -22.50
N ASN A 70 4.91 11.62 -22.10
CA ASN A 70 4.55 12.76 -21.24
C ASN A 70 4.40 12.44 -19.73
N PHE A 71 5.04 11.39 -19.18
CA PHE A 71 5.06 11.17 -17.72
C PHE A 71 5.68 12.35 -16.97
N ALA A 72 6.84 12.81 -17.46
CA ALA A 72 7.52 13.98 -16.93
C ALA A 72 6.62 15.22 -17.02
N ASP A 73 5.98 15.48 -18.17
CA ASP A 73 5.07 16.62 -18.33
C ASP A 73 3.83 16.49 -17.45
N LYS A 74 3.22 15.30 -17.31
CA LYS A 74 2.06 15.05 -16.43
C LYS A 74 2.42 15.26 -14.96
N MET A 75 3.61 14.84 -14.52
CA MET A 75 4.08 15.08 -13.15
C MET A 75 4.37 16.56 -12.94
N CYS A 76 5.08 17.18 -13.88
CA CYS A 76 5.55 18.55 -13.80
C CYS A 76 4.43 19.59 -13.92
N SER A 77 3.39 19.32 -14.73
CA SER A 77 2.21 20.18 -14.88
C SER A 77 1.06 19.84 -13.94
N GLY A 78 0.95 18.58 -13.49
CA GLY A 78 -0.21 18.11 -12.73
C GLY A 78 -0.04 18.08 -11.22
N LYS A 79 1.16 17.70 -10.73
CA LYS A 79 1.38 17.48 -9.29
C LYS A 79 2.37 18.45 -8.66
N SER A 80 3.34 18.95 -9.43
CA SER A 80 4.38 19.84 -8.91
C SER A 80 4.30 21.29 -9.42
N ASP A 81 3.42 21.62 -10.37
CA ASP A 81 3.27 22.97 -10.99
C ASP A 81 4.59 23.58 -11.51
N LEU A 82 5.63 22.77 -11.68
CA LEU A 82 6.96 23.19 -12.08
C LEU A 82 7.03 23.51 -13.58
N CYS A 83 6.15 22.90 -14.38
CA CYS A 83 6.06 23.12 -15.82
C CYS A 83 4.72 23.78 -16.13
N ARG A 84 4.71 25.11 -16.23
CA ARG A 84 3.65 25.78 -16.99
C ARG A 84 3.85 25.45 -18.46
N ALA A 85 2.80 24.94 -19.11
CA ALA A 85 2.73 24.97 -20.57
C ALA A 85 3.07 26.40 -21.01
N SER A 86 4.11 26.54 -21.83
CA SER A 86 4.61 27.83 -22.27
C SER A 86 3.44 28.70 -22.72
N ALA A 87 3.13 29.73 -21.94
CA ALA A 87 2.33 30.82 -22.45
C ALA A 87 3.11 31.34 -23.66
N ASN A 88 2.48 31.27 -24.84
CA ASN A 88 3.01 31.69 -26.13
C ASN A 88 3.87 32.96 -25.97
N HIS A 89 5.19 32.79 -25.86
CA HIS A 89 6.12 33.89 -26.04
C HIS A 89 6.15 34.15 -27.53
N THR A 90 5.24 35.01 -27.96
CA THR A 90 5.32 35.66 -29.27
C THR A 90 6.43 36.70 -29.09
N GLU A 91 7.65 36.34 -29.50
CA GLU A 91 8.71 37.33 -29.68
C GLU A 91 8.28 38.29 -30.78
N PHE A 92 8.15 39.57 -30.42
CA PHE A 92 8.06 40.71 -31.34
C PHE A 92 9.47 41.18 -31.69
#